data_AF-A0A8H7K2D0-F1
#
_entry.id   AF-A0A8H7K2D0-F1
#
_cell.length_a   1.000
_cell.length_b   1.000
_cell.length_c   1.000
_cell.angle_alpha   90.00
_cell.angle_beta   90.00
_cell.angle_gamma   90.00
#
_symmetry.space_group_name_H-M   'P 1'
#
loop_
_entity.id
_entity.type
_entity.pdbx_description
1 polymer ?
#
loop_
_entity_poly.entity_id
_entity_poly.type
_entity_poly.pdbx_seq_one_letter_code
_entity_poly.pdbx_strand_id
1 'polypeptide(L)'
;MDAMNDTTQHINLQLGWPSPNLFPTQQLANSANRVLLEKSLAQQALVYGPDPGHPSLRQATAKWLNELYGLDTECCLPEYLFITNGASAGLSYLLSRFTEPSVTQMIWMVEPTYFLACPVFQQAGFHDRLRGVPEDEQGIDIEFLREQIAGVDAQTPKGSPSSDGQKNAAEGLPTHHLCCSDFQ
;
A
#
# COMPACT_ATOMS: atom_id res chain seq x y z
N MET A 1 -18.51 -10.66 -12.62
CA MET A 1 -18.32 -11.34 -11.31
C MET A 1 -18.52 -12.82 -11.56
N ASP A 2 -17.78 -13.37 -12.54
CA ASP A 2 -18.14 -14.58 -13.29
C ASP A 2 -16.92 -15.50 -13.52
N ALA A 3 -15.94 -15.47 -12.61
CA ALA A 3 -14.71 -16.25 -12.75
C ALA A 3 -14.79 -17.66 -12.13
N MET A 4 -15.94 -18.04 -11.53
CA MET A 4 -16.03 -19.27 -10.72
C MET A 4 -16.84 -20.41 -11.33
N ASN A 5 -17.23 -20.31 -12.61
CA ASN A 5 -17.91 -21.42 -13.29
C ASN A 5 -17.44 -21.58 -14.74
N ASP A 6 -16.12 -21.57 -14.96
CA ASP A 6 -15.56 -21.79 -16.28
C ASP A 6 -15.17 -23.26 -16.47
N THR A 7 -15.98 -23.97 -17.26
CA THR A 7 -15.74 -25.34 -17.74
C THR A 7 -14.69 -25.40 -18.85
N THR A 8 -13.68 -24.55 -18.79
CA THR A 8 -12.65 -24.43 -19.83
C THR A 8 -11.36 -25.14 -19.47
N GLN A 9 -10.78 -25.86 -20.44
CA GLN A 9 -9.47 -26.53 -20.37
C GLN A 9 -8.25 -25.58 -20.18
N HIS A 10 -8.45 -24.34 -19.75
CA HIS A 10 -7.41 -23.32 -19.67
C HIS A 10 -6.98 -23.06 -18.22
N ILE A 11 -5.66 -23.01 -18.00
CA ILE A 11 -5.07 -22.65 -16.72
C ILE A 11 -4.83 -21.13 -16.73
N ASN A 12 -5.50 -20.39 -15.85
CA ASN A 12 -5.31 -18.95 -15.69
C ASN A 12 -4.12 -18.68 -14.75
N LEU A 13 -3.05 -18.09 -15.30
CA LEU A 13 -1.85 -17.65 -14.56
C LEU A 13 -1.72 -16.12 -14.46
N GLN A 14 -2.76 -15.38 -14.85
CA GLN A 14 -2.75 -13.90 -14.86
C GLN A 14 -3.12 -13.31 -13.49
N LEU A 15 -3.98 -13.99 -12.73
CA LEU A 15 -4.49 -13.49 -11.46
C LEU A 15 -3.71 -14.07 -10.29
N GLY A 16 -3.14 -13.20 -9.45
CA GLY A 16 -2.47 -13.57 -8.20
C GLY A 16 -3.44 -13.90 -7.05
N TRP A 17 -4.62 -14.46 -7.34
CA TRP A 17 -5.60 -14.78 -6.31
C TRP A 17 -5.31 -16.14 -5.66
N PRO A 18 -5.50 -16.27 -4.34
CA PRO A 18 -5.38 -17.57 -3.68
C PRO A 18 -6.45 -18.54 -4.20
N SER A 19 -6.12 -19.84 -4.20
CA SER A 19 -7.07 -20.89 -4.56
C SER A 19 -8.30 -20.85 -3.65
N PRO A 20 -9.52 -21.03 -4.18
CA PRO A 20 -10.74 -21.08 -3.37
C PRO A 20 -10.73 -22.17 -2.28
N ASN A 21 -9.97 -23.24 -2.49
CA ASN A 21 -9.82 -24.31 -1.50
C ASN A 21 -9.07 -23.86 -0.24
N LEU A 22 -8.34 -22.75 -0.29
CA LEU A 22 -7.66 -22.15 0.86
C LEU A 22 -8.55 -21.18 1.63
N PHE A 23 -9.76 -20.88 1.14
CA PHE A 23 -10.64 -19.93 1.80
C PHE A 23 -11.18 -20.54 3.10
N PRO A 24 -10.98 -19.91 4.26
CA PRO A 24 -11.41 -20.44 5.56
C PRO A 24 -12.90 -20.17 5.81
N THR A 25 -13.77 -20.54 4.86
CA THR A 25 -15.19 -20.18 4.84
C THR A 25 -15.93 -20.65 6.08
N GLN A 26 -15.72 -21.90 6.51
CA GLN A 26 -16.35 -22.46 7.70
C GLN A 26 -15.88 -21.77 8.98
N GLN A 27 -14.58 -21.48 9.10
CA GLN A 27 -14.01 -20.81 10.27
C GLN A 27 -14.52 -19.37 10.37
N LEU A 28 -14.60 -18.66 9.24
CA LEU A 28 -15.16 -17.30 9.17
C LEU A 28 -16.65 -17.30 9.57
N ALA A 29 -17.44 -18.23 9.01
CA ALA A 29 -18.86 -18.35 9.34
C ALA A 29 -19.10 -18.66 10.83
N ASN A 30 -18.35 -19.61 11.39
CA ASN A 30 -18.45 -19.96 12.82
C ASN A 30 -18.05 -18.78 13.73
N SER A 31 -16.99 -18.05 13.37
CA SER A 31 -16.52 -16.90 14.14
C SER A 31 -17.52 -15.74 14.09
N ALA A 32 -18.08 -15.46 12.91
CA ALA A 32 -19.13 -14.44 12.74
C ALA A 32 -20.39 -14.79 13.55
N ASN A 33 -20.86 -16.04 13.46
CA ASN A 33 -22.02 -16.50 14.24
C ASN A 33 -21.78 -16.36 15.74
N ARG A 34 -20.59 -16.71 16.24
CA ARG A 34 -20.24 -16.54 17.65
C ARG A 34 -20.34 -15.08 18.09
N VAL A 35 -19.76 -14.15 17.33
CA VAL A 35 -19.78 -12.71 17.66
C VAL A 35 -21.21 -12.17 17.61
N LEU A 36 -22.01 -12.57 16.63
CA LEU A 36 -23.36 -12.03 16.42
C LEU A 36 -24.42 -12.63 17.37
N LEU A 37 -24.28 -13.90 17.77
CA LEU A 37 -25.24 -14.57 18.67
C LEU A 37 -24.97 -14.26 20.14
N GLU A 38 -23.75 -13.87 20.50
CA GLU A 38 -23.42 -13.45 21.87
C GLU A 38 -23.73 -11.96 22.06
N LYS A 39 -24.76 -11.64 22.86
CA LYS A 39 -25.29 -10.27 23.01
C LYS A 39 -24.21 -9.23 23.38
N SER A 40 -23.29 -9.56 24.28
CA SER A 40 -22.19 -8.68 24.72
C SER A 40 -21.21 -8.35 23.59
N LEU A 41 -20.86 -9.34 22.76
CA LEU A 41 -19.96 -9.15 21.62
C LEU A 41 -20.66 -8.43 20.48
N ALA A 42 -21.91 -8.80 20.18
CA ALA A 42 -22.72 -8.15 19.16
C ALA A 42 -22.91 -6.66 19.45
N GLN A 43 -23.15 -6.29 20.72
CA GLN A 43 -23.26 -4.89 21.14
C GLN A 43 -21.97 -4.09 20.89
N GLN A 44 -20.79 -4.70 21.06
CA GLN A 44 -19.51 -4.04 20.78
C GLN A 44 -19.18 -3.99 19.29
N ALA A 45 -19.53 -5.03 18.53
CA ALA A 45 -19.20 -5.15 17.12
C ALA A 45 -20.12 -4.31 16.21
N LEU A 46 -21.36 -4.05 16.61
CA LEU A 46 -22.37 -3.37 15.79
C LEU A 46 -22.48 -1.85 16.07
N VAL A 47 -21.54 -1.30 16.83
CA VAL A 47 -21.45 0.14 17.12
C VAL A 47 -20.11 0.69 16.64
N TYR A 48 -19.93 2.00 16.74
CA TYR A 48 -18.65 2.63 16.41
C TYR A 48 -17.51 2.03 17.24
N GLY A 49 -16.45 1.64 16.55
CA GLY A 49 -15.22 1.14 17.15
C GLY A 49 -14.20 2.26 17.40
N PRO A 50 -13.10 1.95 18.11
CA PRO A 50 -11.98 2.87 18.28
C PRO A 50 -11.28 3.18 16.94
N ASP A 51 -10.75 4.40 16.79
CA ASP A 51 -10.07 4.84 15.56
C ASP A 51 -8.95 3.88 15.10
N PRO A 52 -8.07 3.34 15.98
CA PRO A 52 -7.03 2.39 15.56
C PRO A 52 -7.55 1.01 15.18
N GLY A 53 -8.82 0.72 15.44
CA GLY A 53 -9.44 -0.59 15.29
C GLY A 53 -9.61 -1.34 16.62
N HIS A 54 -10.37 -2.43 16.54
CA HIS A 54 -10.80 -3.21 17.70
C HIS A 54 -9.60 -3.74 18.52
N PRO A 55 -9.52 -3.52 19.85
CA PRO A 55 -8.35 -3.87 20.65
C PRO A 55 -7.95 -5.35 20.59
N SER A 56 -8.92 -6.27 20.63
CA SER A 56 -8.62 -7.71 20.58
C SER A 56 -8.05 -8.14 19.22
N LEU A 57 -8.45 -7.47 18.13
CA LEU A 57 -7.91 -7.73 16.81
C LEU A 57 -6.44 -7.28 16.76
N ARG A 58 -6.15 -6.06 17.22
CA ARG A 58 -4.77 -5.56 17.27
C ARG A 58 -3.86 -6.45 18.13
N GLN A 59 -4.33 -6.91 19.29
CA GLN A 59 -3.58 -7.84 20.14
C GLN A 59 -3.30 -9.17 19.44
N ALA A 60 -4.31 -9.77 18.80
CA ALA A 60 -4.14 -11.02 18.07
C ALA A 60 -3.20 -10.87 16.87
N THR A 61 -3.31 -9.78 16.12
CA THR A 61 -2.43 -9.47 14.98
C THR A 61 -0.99 -9.25 15.43
N ALA A 62 -0.76 -8.47 16.50
CA ALA A 62 0.58 -8.24 17.04
C ALA A 62 1.24 -9.55 17.47
N LYS A 63 0.51 -10.39 18.21
CA LYS A 63 0.98 -11.73 18.61
C LYS A 63 1.33 -12.58 17.40
N TRP A 64 0.43 -12.66 16.42
CA TRP A 64 0.64 -13.45 15.20
C TRP A 64 1.86 -12.97 14.39
N LEU A 65 2.07 -11.65 14.27
CA LEU A 65 3.24 -11.08 13.57
C LEU A 65 4.54 -11.38 14.30
N ASN A 66 4.58 -11.25 15.62
CA ASN A 66 5.78 -11.60 16.40
C ASN A 66 6.13 -13.09 16.24
N GLU A 67 5.14 -13.98 16.31
CA GLU A 67 5.33 -15.42 16.09
C GLU A 67 5.79 -15.73 14.65
N LEU A 68 5.19 -15.09 13.64
CA LEU A 68 5.47 -15.34 12.23
C LEU A 68 6.90 -14.93 11.84
N TYR A 69 7.36 -13.77 12.32
CA TYR A 69 8.67 -13.23 11.98
C TYR A 69 9.75 -13.59 13.01
N GLY A 70 9.43 -14.40 14.03
CA GLY A 70 10.37 -14.77 15.09
C GLY A 70 10.91 -13.56 15.87
N LEU A 71 10.09 -12.53 16.03
CA LEU A 71 10.47 -11.31 16.72
C LEU A 71 10.35 -11.51 18.24
N ASP A 72 11.18 -10.78 19.00
CA ASP A 72 10.98 -10.68 20.44
C ASP A 72 9.60 -10.09 20.74
N THR A 73 9.02 -10.48 21.87
CA THR A 73 7.61 -10.20 22.21
C THR A 73 7.30 -8.71 22.38
N GLU A 74 8.32 -7.86 22.35
CA GLU A 74 8.25 -6.39 22.46
C GLU A 74 8.41 -5.66 21.12
N CYS A 75 8.70 -6.36 20.02
CA CYS A 75 8.93 -5.71 18.72
C CYS A 75 7.65 -5.19 18.06
N CYS A 76 6.61 -6.01 17.96
CA CYS A 76 5.31 -5.61 17.46
C CYS A 76 4.31 -5.48 18.62
N LEU A 77 4.07 -4.23 19.05
CA LEU A 77 3.09 -3.92 20.09
C LEU A 77 1.72 -3.58 19.47
N PRO A 78 0.59 -3.93 20.13
CA PRO A 78 -0.75 -3.59 19.64
C PRO A 78 -0.97 -2.09 19.40
N GLU A 79 -0.26 -1.23 20.14
CA GLU A 79 -0.30 0.23 20.04
C GLU A 79 0.32 0.77 18.74
N TYR A 80 1.18 -0.03 18.09
CA TYR A 80 1.79 0.31 16.80
C TYR A 80 0.93 -0.13 15.60
N LEU A 81 -0.16 -0.87 15.85
CA LEU A 81 -1.04 -1.36 14.81
C LEU A 81 -2.25 -0.45 14.61
N PHE A 82 -2.53 -0.14 13.35
CA PHE A 82 -3.71 0.60 12.91
C PHE A 82 -4.45 -0.23 11.85
N ILE A 83 -5.70 -0.60 12.13
CA ILE A 83 -6.52 -1.42 11.22
C ILE A 83 -7.11 -0.53 10.14
N THR A 84 -6.86 -0.88 8.88
CA THR A 84 -7.36 -0.16 7.70
C THR A 84 -8.29 -1.05 6.89
N ASN A 85 -9.11 -0.45 6.01
CA ASN A 85 -9.95 -1.17 5.04
C ASN A 85 -9.15 -1.67 3.82
N GLY A 86 -7.92 -2.13 4.03
CA GLY A 86 -7.02 -2.66 3.01
C GLY A 86 -5.81 -1.78 2.71
N ALA A 87 -4.85 -2.34 1.97
CA ALA A 87 -3.56 -1.72 1.71
C ALA A 87 -3.67 -0.35 1.00
N SER A 88 -4.56 -0.21 0.01
CA SER A 88 -4.76 1.05 -0.73
C SER A 88 -5.21 2.20 0.16
N ALA A 89 -6.08 1.92 1.15
CA ALA A 89 -6.50 2.93 2.10
C ALA A 89 -5.39 3.27 3.10
N GLY A 90 -4.62 2.27 3.56
CA GLY A 90 -3.41 2.49 4.35
C GLY A 90 -2.42 3.43 3.64
N LEU A 91 -2.17 3.19 2.35
CA LEU A 91 -1.31 4.06 1.54
C LEU A 91 -1.89 5.48 1.42
N SER A 92 -3.19 5.61 1.23
CA SER A 92 -3.87 6.92 1.17
C SER A 92 -3.71 7.71 2.48
N TYR A 93 -3.84 7.04 3.63
CA TYR A 93 -3.60 7.69 4.93
C TYR A 93 -2.17 8.17 5.09
N LEU A 94 -1.18 7.34 4.72
CA LEU A 94 0.23 7.73 4.77
C LEU A 94 0.50 8.97 3.92
N LEU A 95 -0.01 9.00 2.68
CA LEU A 95 0.13 10.15 1.80
C LEU A 95 -0.50 11.40 2.42
N SER A 96 -1.73 11.31 2.91
CA SER A 96 -2.41 12.46 3.52
C SER A 96 -1.69 13.05 4.74
N ARG A 97 -0.81 12.28 5.40
CA ARG A 97 -0.09 12.71 6.61
C ARG A 97 1.34 13.12 6.34
N PHE A 98 2.01 12.52 5.36
CA PHE A 98 3.44 12.68 5.15
C PHE A 98 3.79 13.35 3.82
N THR A 99 2.82 13.61 2.95
CA THR A 99 3.06 14.29 1.69
C THR A 99 2.19 15.53 1.55
N GLU A 100 2.73 16.51 0.83
CA GLU A 100 1.98 17.68 0.44
C GLU A 100 2.38 18.03 -1.00
N PRO A 101 1.46 18.09 -1.98
CA PRO A 101 1.82 18.33 -3.38
C PRO A 101 2.55 19.67 -3.64
N SER A 102 2.51 20.61 -2.70
CA SER A 102 3.28 21.87 -2.75
C SER A 102 4.75 21.70 -2.34
N VAL A 103 5.07 20.70 -1.51
CA VAL A 103 6.39 20.47 -0.90
C VAL A 103 7.06 19.20 -1.43
N THR A 104 6.29 18.13 -1.63
CA THR A 104 6.78 16.82 -2.06
C THR A 104 7.10 16.84 -3.55
N GLN A 105 8.40 16.77 -3.86
CA GLN A 105 8.90 16.91 -5.22
C GLN A 105 8.67 15.67 -6.09
N MET A 106 8.97 14.48 -5.57
CA MET A 106 8.90 13.22 -6.32
C MET A 106 8.49 12.05 -5.42
N ILE A 107 7.86 11.04 -6.02
CA ILE A 107 7.58 9.73 -5.43
C ILE A 107 8.39 8.69 -6.19
N TRP A 108 9.28 7.99 -5.49
CA TRP A 108 10.11 6.93 -6.05
C TRP A 108 9.51 5.56 -5.75
N MET A 109 9.38 4.72 -6.76
CA MET A 109 8.81 3.38 -6.66
C MET A 109 9.70 2.39 -7.40
N VAL A 110 9.81 1.16 -6.91
CA VAL A 110 10.53 0.10 -7.62
C VAL A 110 9.82 -0.24 -8.93
N GLU A 111 10.56 -0.57 -9.99
CA GLU A 111 10.06 -0.96 -11.31
C GLU A 111 10.57 -2.37 -11.66
N PRO A 112 9.69 -3.37 -11.90
CA PRO A 112 8.23 -3.31 -11.92
C PRO A 112 7.58 -3.10 -10.53
N THR A 113 6.42 -2.44 -10.49
CA THR A 113 5.74 -2.07 -9.22
C THR A 113 4.39 -2.74 -9.03
N TYR A 114 3.87 -2.73 -7.79
CA TYR A 114 2.48 -3.11 -7.54
C TYR A 114 1.53 -2.07 -8.15
N PHE A 115 1.01 -2.36 -9.34
CA PHE A 115 0.27 -1.40 -10.16
C PHE A 115 -0.94 -0.74 -9.46
N LEU A 116 -1.57 -1.41 -8.49
CA LEU A 116 -2.68 -0.84 -7.71
C LEU A 116 -2.26 0.30 -6.78
N ALA A 117 -0.95 0.49 -6.53
CA ALA A 117 -0.42 1.64 -5.83
C ALA A 117 -0.39 2.90 -6.71
N CYS A 118 -0.13 2.78 -8.02
CA CYS A 118 -0.04 3.93 -8.94
C CYS A 118 -1.26 4.86 -8.87
N PRO A 119 -2.52 4.36 -8.98
CA PRO A 119 -3.70 5.21 -8.90
C PRO A 119 -3.81 5.97 -7.56
N VAL A 120 -3.32 5.39 -6.46
CA VAL A 120 -3.40 6.03 -5.14
C VAL A 120 -2.50 7.27 -5.09
N PHE A 121 -1.27 7.18 -5.60
CA PHE A 121 -0.37 8.33 -5.68
C PHE A 121 -0.86 9.38 -6.69
N GLN A 122 -1.39 8.94 -7.83
CA GLN A 122 -2.02 9.81 -8.82
C GLN A 122 -3.16 10.62 -8.17
N GLN A 123 -4.10 9.96 -7.50
CA GLN A 123 -5.21 10.61 -6.79
C GLN A 123 -4.74 11.57 -5.69
N ALA A 124 -3.59 11.31 -5.08
CA ALA A 124 -2.96 12.22 -4.11
C ALA A 124 -2.24 13.44 -4.75
N GLY A 125 -2.29 13.58 -6.08
CA GLY A 125 -1.76 14.74 -6.82
C GLY A 125 -0.37 14.54 -7.44
N PHE A 126 0.14 13.30 -7.48
CA PHE A 126 1.52 13.01 -7.92
C PHE A 126 1.64 12.45 -9.35
N HIS A 127 0.65 12.66 -10.23
CA HIS A 127 0.59 12.08 -11.58
C HIS A 127 1.92 12.16 -12.37
N ASP A 128 2.52 13.36 -12.48
CA ASP A 128 3.76 13.57 -13.26
C ASP A 128 5.04 13.42 -12.42
N ARG A 129 4.90 13.02 -11.16
CA ARG A 129 5.96 12.99 -10.14
C ARG A 129 6.31 11.59 -9.67
N LEU A 130 5.75 10.57 -10.33
CA LEU A 130 6.13 9.17 -10.13
C LEU A 130 7.42 8.86 -10.90
N ARG A 131 8.37 8.20 -10.25
CA ARG A 131 9.65 7.78 -10.84
C ARG A 131 9.96 6.33 -10.51
N GLY A 132 10.44 5.60 -11.52
CA GLY A 132 10.91 4.22 -11.37
C GLY A 132 12.33 4.13 -10.87
N VAL A 133 12.55 3.18 -9.98
CA VAL A 133 13.88 2.70 -9.58
C VAL A 133 13.98 1.25 -10.06
N PRO A 134 14.92 0.93 -10.94
CA PRO A 134 15.07 -0.45 -11.41
C PRO A 134 15.43 -1.36 -10.24
N GLU A 135 14.99 -2.61 -10.32
CA GLU A 135 15.47 -3.70 -9.47
C GLU A 135 16.36 -4.68 -10.23
N ASP A 136 17.30 -5.28 -9.52
CA ASP A 136 18.13 -6.40 -9.96
C ASP A 136 17.84 -7.66 -9.11
N GLU A 137 18.62 -8.72 -9.31
CA GLU A 137 18.46 -9.98 -8.55
C GLU A 137 18.68 -9.82 -7.03
N GLN A 138 19.31 -8.73 -6.60
CA GLN A 138 19.57 -8.39 -5.19
C GLN A 138 18.57 -7.38 -4.63
N GLY A 139 17.64 -6.87 -5.45
CA GLY A 139 16.58 -5.96 -5.07
C GLY A 139 16.72 -4.58 -5.72
N ILE A 140 16.26 -3.55 -5.02
CA ILE A 140 16.24 -2.18 -5.55
C ILE A 140 17.65 -1.61 -5.76
N ASP A 141 17.90 -0.96 -6.90
CA ASP A 141 19.16 -0.26 -7.17
C ASP A 141 19.24 1.05 -6.36
N ILE A 142 19.90 0.96 -5.20
CA ILE A 142 20.08 2.08 -4.27
C ILE A 142 21.03 3.15 -4.82
N GLU A 143 22.01 2.79 -5.65
CA GLU A 143 22.94 3.76 -6.21
C GLU A 143 22.23 4.63 -7.24
N PHE A 144 21.49 4.01 -8.15
CA PHE A 144 20.62 4.72 -9.08
C PHE A 144 19.65 5.65 -8.34
N LEU A 145 18.96 5.15 -7.31
CA LEU A 145 18.05 5.98 -6.51
C LEU A 145 18.75 7.20 -5.90
N ARG A 146 19.96 7.01 -5.36
CA ARG A 146 20.73 8.11 -4.76
C ARG A 146 21.11 9.18 -5.78
N GLU A 147 21.62 8.76 -6.94
CA GLU A 147 21.99 9.68 -8.02
C GLU A 147 20.79 10.48 -8.51
N GLN A 148 19.64 9.83 -8.68
CA GLN A 148 18.42 10.49 -9.14
C GLN A 148 17.85 11.48 -8.11
N ILE A 149 17.85 11.13 -6.81
CA ILE A 149 17.44 12.07 -5.74
C ILE A 149 18.36 13.30 -5.74
N ALA A 150 19.68 13.10 -5.80
CA ALA A 150 20.65 14.20 -5.83
C ALA A 150 20.45 15.11 -7.05
N GLY A 151 20.10 14.53 -8.22
CA GLY A 151 19.77 15.27 -9.43
C GLY A 151 18.54 16.17 -9.27
N VAL A 152 17.50 15.68 -8.60
CA VAL A 152 16.27 16.47 -8.32
C VAL A 152 16.53 17.57 -7.29
N ASP A 153 17.31 17.27 -6.25
CA ASP A 153 17.68 18.24 -5.22
C ASP A 153 18.53 19.39 -5.78
N ALA A 154 19.44 19.11 -6.71
CA ALA A 154 20.24 20.14 -7.37
C ALA A 154 19.41 21.10 -8.24
N GLN A 155 18.28 20.64 -8.77
CA GLN A 155 17.37 21.42 -9.61
C GLN A 155 16.34 22.23 -8.82
N THR A 156 16.14 21.91 -7.53
CA THR A 156 15.19 22.62 -6.67
C THR A 156 15.91 23.74 -5.90
N PRO A 157 15.68 25.04 -6.20
CA PRO A 157 16.34 26.12 -5.48
C PRO A 157 15.94 26.10 -4.01
N LYS A 158 16.91 26.19 -3.09
CA LYS A 158 16.66 26.31 -1.66
C LYS A 158 16.06 27.67 -1.33
N GLY A 159 14.73 27.79 -1.36
CA GLY A 159 14.00 28.85 -0.64
C GLY A 159 13.00 29.72 -1.41
N SER A 160 11.94 29.15 -1.98
CA SER A 160 10.75 29.94 -2.30
C SER A 160 9.47 29.14 -2.08
N PRO A 161 8.45 29.69 -1.38
CA PRO A 161 7.13 29.09 -1.36
C PRO A 161 6.54 29.27 -2.77
N SER A 162 6.17 28.16 -3.41
CA SER A 162 5.68 28.12 -4.78
C SER A 162 4.28 28.75 -4.87
N SER A 163 4.24 30.04 -5.21
CA SER A 163 3.08 30.67 -5.84
C SER A 163 3.02 30.23 -7.30
N ASP A 164 1.86 29.71 -7.69
CA ASP A 164 1.29 29.64 -9.02
C ASP A 164 2.14 29.11 -10.20
N GLY A 165 1.73 27.92 -10.64
CA GLY A 165 1.55 27.57 -12.04
C GLY A 165 2.65 27.99 -13.02
N GLN A 166 3.68 27.16 -13.16
CA GLN A 166 4.52 27.17 -14.36
C GLN A 166 4.88 25.77 -14.84
N LYS A 167 4.81 25.67 -16.16
CA LYS A 167 4.82 24.48 -17.01
C LYS A 167 6.23 23.89 -17.14
N ASN A 168 6.26 22.58 -17.34
CA ASN A 168 7.28 21.78 -18.05
C ASN A 168 8.75 22.06 -17.71
N ALA A 169 9.31 21.23 -16.83
CA ALA A 169 10.75 21.02 -16.72
C ALA A 169 11.03 19.56 -16.33
N ALA A 170 10.86 18.63 -17.28
CA ALA A 170 11.22 17.22 -17.13
C ALA A 170 11.93 16.66 -18.37
N GLU A 171 12.54 17.49 -19.22
CA GLU A 171 13.14 17.09 -20.50
C GLU A 171 14.67 16.83 -20.44
N GLY A 172 15.29 16.75 -19.25
CA GLY A 172 16.76 16.76 -19.14
C GLY A 172 17.46 15.61 -18.40
N LEU A 173 16.72 14.72 -17.74
CA LEU A 173 17.28 13.54 -17.05
C LEU A 173 16.95 12.29 -17.86
N PRO A 174 17.79 11.23 -17.87
CA PRO A 174 17.37 9.93 -18.36
C PRO A 174 16.21 9.42 -17.47
N THR A 175 14.99 9.78 -17.84
CA THR A 175 13.79 9.50 -17.03
C THR A 175 13.24 8.14 -17.43
N HIS A 176 13.38 7.15 -16.55
CA HIS A 176 12.43 6.05 -16.48
C HIS A 176 11.13 6.60 -15.86
N HIS A 177 10.32 7.23 -16.71
CA HIS A 177 8.97 7.61 -16.33
C HIS A 177 8.19 6.33 -16.11
N LEU A 178 7.71 6.11 -14.89
CA LEU A 178 6.97 4.89 -14.60
C LEU A 178 5.65 4.94 -15.39
N CYS A 179 5.56 4.11 -16.43
CA CYS A 179 4.39 4.03 -17.28
C CYS A 179 3.41 3.00 -16.69
N CYS A 180 2.53 3.44 -15.80
CA CYS A 180 1.59 2.52 -15.13
C CYS A 180 0.55 1.89 -16.09
N SER A 181 0.47 2.32 -17.36
CA SER A 181 -0.41 1.71 -18.38
C SER A 181 0.12 0.40 -18.97
N ASP A 182 1.39 0.06 -18.75
CA ASP A 182 2.01 -1.13 -19.35
C ASP A 182 1.71 -2.42 -18.55
N PHE A 183 0.93 -2.32 -17.47
CA PHE A 183 0.57 -3.43 -16.56
C PHE A 183 -0.92 -3.84 -16.61
N GLN A 184 -1.67 -3.43 -17.64
CA GLN A 184 -3.07 -3.82 -17.85
C GLN A 184 -3.25 -5.00 -18.82
#